data_AF-A0A8B8KDA4-F1
#
_entry.id   AF-A0A8B8KDA4-F1
#
_cell.length_a   1.000
_cell.length_b   1.000
_cell.length_c   1.000
_cell.angle_alpha   90.00
_cell.angle_beta   90.00
_cell.angle_gamma   90.00
#
_symmetry.space_group_name_H-M   'P 1'
#
loop_
_entity.id
_entity.type
_entity.pdbx_description
1 polymer ?
#
loop_
_entity_poly.entity_id
_entity_poly.type
_entity_poly.pdbx_seq_one_letter_code
_entity_poly.pdbx_strand_id
1 'polypeptide(L)'
;MAVTATPCTILPLLTSTSSKPQLISLYSITPKRRRFIASVAEDREIVPVSEDRGNPIHEHDTKTELAPQFPPLTIASSSTVNAFIVLGFGTFAVTKLLTIDHDYWHGWTLYEILRYVPEHNWGAYEQALKANPVLAKMAISGVVYSIGDWIAQCYEGKPLFEFDRARLFRSGLVGFTLHGSLSHYYYQLCEAIFPFQEWWIVPAKVVFDQTVWSAVWNSIYYVVLGLLRLESLSNIYGELKSTFWPLLTAGWKLWPFAHLITYGVIPVEQRLLWVDCVELIWVTILSTYSNEKSEARISDAASETRSSSSSQNSKE
;
A
#
# COMPACT_ATOMS: atom_id res chain seq x y z
N MET A 1 73.87 11.21 41.45
CA MET A 1 72.55 11.72 41.03
C MET A 1 71.50 11.08 41.93
N ALA A 2 70.61 11.91 42.49
CA ALA A 2 69.65 11.70 43.60
C ALA A 2 68.91 10.32 43.58
N VAL A 3 68.77 9.53 44.66
CA VAL A 3 68.23 9.69 46.04
C VAL A 3 66.72 9.40 46.15
N THR A 4 66.40 8.22 46.75
CA THR A 4 65.24 7.83 47.62
C THR A 4 63.80 7.92 47.07
N ALA A 5 62.75 7.19 47.50
CA ALA A 5 62.50 6.06 48.42
C ALA A 5 61.03 5.60 48.19
N THR A 6 60.69 4.37 48.58
CA THR A 6 59.33 3.86 48.89
C THR A 6 58.86 4.43 50.26
N PRO A 7 57.55 4.54 50.61
CA PRO A 7 56.67 3.36 50.87
C PRO A 7 55.13 3.55 50.70
N CYS A 8 54.42 2.41 50.89
CA CYS A 8 53.04 2.14 51.36
C CYS A 8 52.05 3.30 51.61
N THR A 9 50.72 3.03 51.44
CA THR A 9 49.66 3.10 52.50
C THR A 9 48.22 3.23 51.91
N ILE A 10 47.39 2.22 52.18
CA ILE A 10 45.95 2.22 52.58
C ILE A 10 44.80 2.63 51.62
N LEU A 11 43.85 1.68 51.54
CA LEU A 11 42.46 1.72 51.05
C LEU A 11 41.54 2.55 51.97
N PRO A 12 40.42 3.11 51.45
CA PRO A 12 39.19 3.03 52.24
C PRO A 12 37.99 2.50 51.44
N LEU A 13 37.31 1.56 52.11
CA LEU A 13 35.90 1.24 51.96
C LEU A 13 35.06 2.51 52.12
N LEU A 14 34.07 2.73 51.25
CA LEU A 14 32.86 3.46 51.61
C LEU A 14 31.64 2.81 50.95
N THR A 15 30.91 2.12 51.82
CA THR A 15 29.57 1.59 51.68
C THR A 15 28.55 2.72 51.47
N SER A 16 27.72 2.65 50.42
CA SER A 16 26.50 3.46 50.37
C SER A 16 25.31 2.64 50.86
N THR A 17 24.77 3.12 51.95
CA THR A 17 23.65 2.58 52.73
C THR A 17 22.30 2.72 52.02
N SER A 18 21.45 1.75 52.33
CA SER A 18 20.02 1.70 52.08
C SER A 18 19.27 2.91 52.66
N SER A 19 18.40 3.52 51.85
CA SER A 19 17.30 4.38 52.31
C SER A 19 16.04 4.10 51.48
N LYS A 20 15.03 3.50 52.13
CA LYS A 20 13.58 3.63 51.84
C LYS A 20 12.98 4.53 52.94
N PRO A 21 11.69 4.99 52.96
CA PRO A 21 10.52 4.66 52.13
C PRO A 21 9.55 5.86 51.79
N GLN A 22 8.37 5.50 51.22
CA GLN A 22 7.06 6.20 51.11
C GLN A 22 6.90 7.21 49.95
N LEU A 23 6.16 6.95 48.85
CA LEU A 23 4.77 6.53 48.59
C LEU A 23 3.78 7.70 48.62
N ILE A 24 3.52 8.27 47.42
CA ILE A 24 2.30 9.02 47.09
C ILE A 24 1.78 8.52 45.74
N SER A 25 0.49 8.20 45.78
CA SER A 25 -0.40 7.70 44.74
C SER A 25 -0.37 8.53 43.45
N LEU A 26 -0.28 7.86 42.30
CA LEU A 26 -0.74 8.42 41.03
C LEU A 26 -1.53 7.37 40.26
N TYR A 27 -2.78 7.76 40.02
CA TYR A 27 -3.79 7.06 39.26
C TYR A 27 -3.30 6.59 37.88
N SER A 28 -3.87 5.48 37.47
CA SER A 28 -3.86 4.84 36.16
C SER A 28 -3.77 5.78 34.96
N ILE A 29 -3.06 5.35 33.90
CA ILE A 29 -3.58 5.15 32.52
C ILE A 29 -2.52 4.35 31.73
N THR A 30 -2.84 3.09 31.42
CA THR A 30 -2.18 2.31 30.37
C THR A 30 -3.00 2.41 29.09
N PRO A 31 -2.46 2.78 27.91
CA PRO A 31 -3.18 2.61 26.67
C PRO A 31 -3.03 1.15 26.20
N LYS A 32 -4.13 0.43 26.32
CA LYS A 32 -4.30 -0.97 25.96
C LYS A 32 -4.41 -1.09 24.43
N ARG A 33 -3.45 -1.81 23.84
CA ARG A 33 -3.47 -2.44 22.51
C ARG A 33 -4.89 -2.95 22.17
N ARG A 34 -5.51 -2.45 21.08
CA ARG A 34 -6.70 -3.09 20.47
C ARG A 34 -6.42 -3.48 19.03
N ARG A 35 -6.20 -4.78 18.88
CA ARG A 35 -6.44 -5.57 17.68
C ARG A 35 -7.92 -5.94 17.75
N PHE A 36 -8.77 -5.60 16.77
CA PHE A 36 -10.00 -6.35 16.51
C PHE A 36 -10.56 -6.01 15.11
N ILE A 37 -10.57 -7.05 14.27
CA ILE A 37 -11.47 -7.24 13.15
C ILE A 37 -12.81 -7.63 13.78
N ALA A 38 -13.87 -6.85 13.55
CA ALA A 38 -15.24 -7.29 13.74
C ALA A 38 -16.14 -6.56 12.75
N SER A 39 -16.90 -7.35 12.00
CA SER A 39 -17.89 -6.99 11.00
C SER A 39 -18.89 -5.97 11.52
N VAL A 40 -19.03 -4.85 10.82
CA VAL A 40 -20.10 -3.87 11.04
C VAL A 40 -21.32 -4.30 10.24
N ALA A 41 -22.18 -5.07 10.88
CA ALA A 41 -23.58 -5.21 10.55
C ALA A 41 -24.31 -5.46 11.86
N GLU A 42 -24.90 -4.41 12.45
CA GLU A 42 -26.19 -4.47 13.17
C GLU A 42 -26.56 -3.10 13.76
N ASP A 43 -27.75 -2.66 13.33
CA ASP A 43 -28.83 -2.05 14.09
C ASP A 43 -28.58 -0.76 14.91
N ARG A 44 -29.09 0.33 14.34
CA ARG A 44 -29.52 1.53 15.08
C ARG A 44 -30.86 1.23 15.77
N GLU A 45 -30.82 0.99 17.08
CA GLU A 45 -31.98 1.23 17.95
C GLU A 45 -32.14 2.74 18.23
N ILE A 46 -33.38 3.21 18.15
CA ILE A 46 -33.80 4.59 18.39
C ILE A 46 -34.26 4.72 19.84
N VAL A 47 -33.69 5.66 20.58
CA VAL A 47 -34.08 6.00 21.96
C VAL A 47 -35.38 6.83 21.95
N PRO A 48 -36.38 6.54 22.82
CA PRO A 48 -37.63 7.30 22.84
C PRO A 48 -37.49 8.56 23.71
N VAL A 49 -38.05 9.68 23.23
CA VAL A 49 -38.35 10.85 24.06
C VAL A 49 -39.81 10.76 24.50
N SER A 50 -40.02 10.88 25.81
CA SER A 50 -41.33 10.92 26.45
C SER A 50 -41.73 12.38 26.71
N GLU A 51 -42.95 12.75 26.36
CA GLU A 51 -43.59 13.98 26.85
C GLU A 51 -45.07 13.69 27.12
N ASP A 52 -45.52 14.10 28.31
CA ASP A 52 -46.73 13.64 28.98
C ASP A 52 -47.93 14.58 28.74
N ARG A 53 -49.09 13.96 28.51
CA ARG A 53 -50.49 14.32 28.82
C ARG A 53 -51.18 15.60 28.29
N GLY A 54 -52.31 15.37 27.62
CA GLY A 54 -53.40 16.36 27.45
C GLY A 54 -54.64 15.94 26.61
N ASN A 55 -55.42 14.97 27.12
CA ASN A 55 -56.87 14.65 26.87
C ASN A 55 -57.48 14.41 25.46
N PRO A 56 -58.58 13.62 25.36
CA PRO A 56 -59.03 12.99 24.11
C PRO A 56 -60.40 13.47 23.57
N ILE A 57 -60.76 12.91 22.39
CA ILE A 57 -62.10 12.72 21.78
C ILE A 57 -62.43 13.67 20.60
N HIS A 58 -62.32 13.16 19.36
CA HIS A 58 -63.48 12.81 18.54
C HIS A 58 -63.05 12.08 17.25
N GLU A 59 -63.67 10.92 17.02
CA GLU A 59 -63.66 10.16 15.76
C GLU A 59 -64.12 11.01 14.58
N HIS A 60 -63.44 10.84 13.44
CA HIS A 60 -64.15 10.82 12.17
C HIS A 60 -63.51 9.77 11.25
N ASP A 61 -64.22 8.65 11.12
CA ASP A 61 -64.00 7.64 10.11
C ASP A 61 -64.04 8.27 8.71
N THR A 62 -63.03 7.97 7.89
CA THR A 62 -63.20 7.89 6.44
C THR A 62 -62.22 6.85 5.90
N LYS A 63 -62.78 5.69 5.52
CA LYS A 63 -62.07 4.60 4.84
C LYS A 63 -61.64 5.05 3.44
N THR A 64 -60.34 4.95 3.16
CA THR A 64 -59.82 4.90 1.79
C THR A 64 -58.78 3.78 1.67
N GLU A 65 -59.21 2.73 0.98
CA GLU A 65 -58.47 1.82 0.09
C GLU A 65 -57.05 1.32 0.48
N LEU A 66 -57.00 0.02 0.78
CA LEU A 66 -55.78 -0.78 0.95
C LEU A 66 -55.16 -1.07 -0.43
N ALA A 67 -54.07 -0.38 -0.79
CA ALA A 67 -53.14 -0.84 -1.82
C ALA A 67 -51.94 -1.53 -1.15
N PRO A 68 -51.54 -2.75 -1.57
CA PRO A 68 -50.32 -3.36 -1.04
C PRO A 68 -49.12 -2.56 -1.55
N GLN A 69 -48.49 -1.81 -0.66
CA GLN A 69 -47.18 -1.20 -0.90
C GLN A 69 -46.14 -2.32 -1.00
N PHE A 70 -45.78 -2.65 -2.24
CA PHE A 70 -44.53 -3.36 -2.50
C PHE A 70 -43.39 -2.56 -1.86
N PRO A 71 -42.51 -3.18 -1.05
CA PRO A 71 -41.33 -2.48 -0.55
C PRO A 71 -40.52 -1.98 -1.77
N PRO A 72 -39.94 -0.77 -1.71
CA PRO A 72 -39.09 -0.30 -2.78
C PRO A 72 -37.97 -1.31 -2.96
N LEU A 73 -37.79 -1.80 -4.19
CA LEU A 73 -36.60 -2.52 -4.62
C LEU A 73 -35.40 -1.70 -4.16
N THR A 74 -34.77 -2.11 -3.06
CA THR A 74 -33.53 -1.54 -2.59
C THR A 74 -32.52 -1.73 -3.71
N ILE A 75 -32.25 -0.64 -4.42
CA ILE A 75 -31.19 -0.50 -5.40
C ILE A 75 -29.97 -1.19 -4.81
N ALA A 76 -29.49 -2.22 -5.50
CA ALA A 76 -28.45 -3.11 -5.02
C ALA A 76 -27.32 -2.30 -4.36
N SER A 77 -26.82 -2.77 -3.21
CA SER A 77 -25.68 -2.15 -2.52
C SER A 77 -24.58 -1.79 -3.52
N SER A 78 -23.90 -0.66 -3.34
CA SER A 78 -22.77 -0.25 -4.21
C SER A 78 -21.75 -1.38 -4.41
N SER A 79 -21.59 -2.26 -3.42
CA SER A 79 -20.80 -3.49 -3.50
C SER A 79 -21.31 -4.48 -4.56
N THR A 80 -22.62 -4.70 -4.65
CA THR A 80 -23.26 -5.56 -5.65
C THR A 80 -23.13 -4.96 -7.05
N VAL A 81 -23.31 -3.66 -7.19
CA VAL A 81 -23.10 -2.95 -8.47
C VAL A 81 -21.65 -3.05 -8.91
N ASN A 82 -20.69 -2.82 -8.02
CA ASN A 82 -19.27 -2.99 -8.30
C ASN A 82 -18.93 -4.44 -8.66
N ALA A 83 -19.53 -5.43 -7.98
CA ALA A 83 -19.33 -6.84 -8.31
C ALA A 83 -19.84 -7.18 -9.72
N PHE A 84 -21.02 -6.69 -10.11
CA PHE A 84 -21.52 -6.87 -11.47
C PHE A 84 -20.67 -6.15 -12.53
N ILE A 85 -20.14 -4.96 -12.21
CA ILE A 85 -19.22 -4.24 -13.11
C ILE A 85 -17.90 -4.99 -13.25
N VAL A 86 -17.30 -5.46 -12.14
CA VAL A 86 -16.05 -6.24 -12.17
C VAL A 86 -16.26 -7.55 -12.93
N LEU A 87 -17.39 -8.23 -12.72
CA LEU A 87 -17.73 -9.44 -13.47
C LEU A 87 -17.99 -9.15 -14.95
N GLY A 88 -18.71 -8.07 -15.27
CA GLY A 88 -19.00 -7.67 -16.64
C GLY A 88 -17.75 -7.23 -17.40
N PHE A 89 -16.93 -6.37 -16.80
CA PHE A 89 -15.65 -5.94 -17.35
C PHE A 89 -14.66 -7.11 -17.40
N GLY A 90 -14.60 -7.95 -16.38
CA GLY A 90 -13.78 -9.16 -16.37
C GLY A 90 -14.17 -10.11 -17.48
N THR A 91 -15.46 -10.36 -17.66
CA THR A 91 -15.99 -11.19 -18.77
C THR A 91 -15.67 -10.54 -20.12
N PHE A 92 -15.84 -9.23 -20.25
CA PHE A 92 -15.51 -8.49 -21.47
C PHE A 92 -14.01 -8.51 -21.78
N ALA A 93 -13.16 -8.29 -20.79
CA ALA A 93 -11.70 -8.31 -20.93
C ALA A 93 -11.22 -9.72 -21.26
N VAL A 94 -11.75 -10.76 -20.62
CA VAL A 94 -11.47 -12.16 -20.98
C VAL A 94 -11.95 -12.43 -22.40
N THR A 95 -13.16 -12.00 -22.76
CA THR A 95 -13.69 -12.17 -24.13
C THR A 95 -12.80 -11.46 -25.14
N LYS A 96 -12.39 -10.23 -24.86
CA LYS A 96 -11.49 -9.45 -25.72
C LYS A 96 -10.10 -10.04 -25.79
N LEU A 97 -9.54 -10.54 -24.69
CA LEU A 97 -8.27 -11.25 -24.67
C LEU A 97 -8.34 -12.54 -25.51
N LEU A 98 -9.45 -13.27 -25.41
CA LEU A 98 -9.70 -14.48 -26.19
C LEU A 98 -10.03 -14.19 -27.66
N THR A 99 -10.40 -12.95 -28.00
CA THR A 99 -10.80 -12.54 -29.36
C THR A 99 -9.86 -11.52 -30.00
N ILE A 100 -8.81 -11.05 -29.30
CA ILE A 100 -7.92 -9.96 -29.75
C ILE A 100 -7.18 -10.34 -31.04
N ASP A 101 -6.89 -11.63 -31.14
CA ASP A 101 -6.24 -12.29 -32.27
C ASP A 101 -7.15 -13.41 -32.80
N HIS A 102 -8.46 -13.15 -32.89
CA HIS A 102 -9.40 -14.10 -33.47
C HIS A 102 -8.88 -14.56 -34.84
N ASP A 103 -8.36 -13.65 -35.68
CA ASP A 103 -7.67 -13.91 -36.95
C ASP A 103 -6.50 -14.90 -36.87
N TYR A 104 -5.79 -14.94 -35.73
CA TYR A 104 -4.63 -15.82 -35.52
C TYR A 104 -5.06 -17.24 -35.10
N TRP A 105 -6.20 -17.40 -34.43
CA TRP A 105 -6.69 -18.69 -33.89
C TRP A 105 -8.04 -19.13 -34.46
N HIS A 106 -8.44 -18.60 -35.63
CA HIS A 106 -9.66 -19.05 -36.30
C HIS A 106 -9.62 -20.57 -36.52
N GLY A 107 -10.65 -21.26 -35.99
CA GLY A 107 -10.79 -22.71 -36.13
C GLY A 107 -10.14 -23.53 -35.02
N TRP A 108 -9.49 -22.91 -34.05
CA TRP A 108 -8.97 -23.61 -32.87
C TRP A 108 -10.09 -24.02 -31.92
N THR A 109 -9.96 -25.23 -31.37
CA THR A 109 -10.79 -25.72 -30.27
C THR A 109 -10.43 -25.00 -28.96
N LEU A 110 -11.33 -25.03 -27.98
CA LEU A 110 -11.08 -24.47 -26.64
C LEU A 110 -9.80 -25.04 -26.00
N TYR A 111 -9.52 -26.33 -26.23
CA TYR A 111 -8.29 -26.97 -25.74
C TYR A 111 -7.03 -26.33 -26.37
N GLU A 112 -7.04 -26.11 -27.68
CA GLU A 112 -5.93 -25.48 -28.39
C GLU A 112 -5.71 -24.03 -27.94
N ILE A 113 -6.80 -23.27 -27.73
CA ILE A 113 -6.72 -21.92 -27.15
C ILE A 113 -6.06 -21.98 -25.76
N LEU A 114 -6.58 -22.79 -24.84
CA LEU A 114 -6.03 -22.85 -23.48
C LEU A 114 -4.57 -23.35 -23.45
N ARG A 115 -4.16 -24.16 -24.42
CA ARG A 115 -2.80 -24.70 -24.52
C ARG A 115 -1.81 -23.73 -25.17
N TYR A 116 -2.16 -23.13 -26.31
CA TYR A 116 -1.21 -22.39 -27.14
C TYR A 116 -1.19 -20.89 -26.86
N VAL A 117 -2.27 -20.31 -26.34
CA VAL A 117 -2.30 -18.87 -26.03
C VAL A 117 -1.27 -18.48 -24.98
N PRO A 118 -1.14 -19.18 -23.84
CA PRO A 118 -0.08 -18.87 -22.89
C PRO A 118 1.32 -19.07 -23.49
N GLU A 119 1.50 -20.11 -24.30
CA GLU A 119 2.79 -20.41 -24.95
C GLU A 119 3.20 -19.30 -25.94
N HIS A 120 2.27 -18.84 -26.78
CA HIS A 120 2.53 -17.78 -27.75
C HIS A 120 2.75 -16.43 -27.07
N ASN A 121 1.95 -16.10 -26.05
CA ASN A 121 2.16 -14.88 -25.26
C ASN A 121 3.51 -14.90 -24.54
N TRP A 122 3.91 -16.05 -24.00
CA TRP A 122 5.23 -16.25 -23.42
C TRP A 122 6.33 -16.04 -24.46
N GLY A 123 6.21 -16.66 -25.64
CA GLY A 123 7.15 -16.50 -26.74
C GLY A 123 7.28 -15.06 -27.22
N ALA A 124 6.17 -14.34 -27.36
CA ALA A 124 6.16 -12.92 -27.72
C ALA A 124 6.83 -12.05 -26.66
N TYR A 125 6.56 -12.34 -25.38
CA TYR A 125 7.23 -11.67 -24.26
C TYR A 125 8.75 -11.93 -24.26
N GLU A 126 9.19 -13.17 -24.46
CA GLU A 126 10.61 -13.50 -24.56
C GLU A 126 11.28 -12.82 -25.76
N GLN A 127 10.59 -12.71 -26.89
CA GLN A 127 11.08 -11.96 -28.05
C GLN A 127 11.21 -10.47 -27.73
N ALA A 128 10.23 -9.87 -27.04
CA ALA A 128 10.31 -8.48 -26.59
C ALA A 128 11.46 -8.26 -25.61
N LEU A 129 11.70 -9.20 -24.67
CA LEU A 129 12.84 -9.18 -23.78
C LEU A 129 14.18 -9.27 -24.53
N LYS A 130 14.28 -10.10 -25.57
CA LYS A 130 15.50 -10.22 -26.37
C LYS A 130 15.77 -8.97 -27.21
N ALA A 131 14.72 -8.38 -27.77
CA ALA A 131 14.84 -7.21 -28.64
C ALA A 131 15.15 -5.93 -27.84
N ASN A 132 14.38 -5.66 -26.78
CA ASN A 132 14.51 -4.45 -25.96
C ASN A 132 14.18 -4.77 -24.49
N PRO A 133 15.12 -5.40 -23.75
CA PRO A 133 14.84 -5.93 -22.41
C PRO A 133 14.40 -4.86 -21.42
N VAL A 134 15.03 -3.68 -21.47
CA VAL A 134 14.72 -2.56 -20.57
C VAL A 134 13.32 -2.03 -20.86
N LEU A 135 12.98 -1.76 -22.12
CA LEU A 135 11.67 -1.21 -22.49
C LEU A 135 10.53 -2.17 -22.17
N ALA A 136 10.69 -3.47 -22.43
CA ALA A 136 9.69 -4.47 -22.10
C ALA A 136 9.39 -4.50 -20.59
N LYS A 137 10.45 -4.44 -19.78
CA LYS A 137 10.38 -4.37 -18.31
C LYS A 137 9.74 -3.08 -17.81
N MET A 138 10.14 -1.93 -18.37
CA MET A 138 9.50 -0.63 -18.11
C MET A 138 8.00 -0.66 -18.40
N ALA A 139 7.60 -1.19 -19.56
CA ALA A 139 6.19 -1.26 -19.95
C ALA A 139 5.37 -2.09 -18.95
N ILE A 140 5.84 -3.28 -18.58
CA ILE A 140 5.15 -4.14 -17.60
C ILE A 140 5.06 -3.48 -16.23
N SER A 141 6.17 -2.96 -15.70
CA SER A 141 6.16 -2.28 -14.40
C SER A 141 5.25 -1.04 -14.40
N GLY A 142 5.17 -0.29 -15.50
CA GLY A 142 4.24 0.85 -15.62
C GLY A 142 2.78 0.44 -15.54
N VAL A 143 2.41 -0.67 -16.20
CA VAL A 143 1.08 -1.26 -16.11
C VAL A 143 0.78 -1.75 -14.69
N VAL A 144 1.71 -2.48 -14.07
CA VAL A 144 1.58 -3.00 -12.69
C VAL A 144 1.36 -1.87 -11.70
N TYR A 145 2.14 -0.80 -11.79
CA TYR A 145 2.00 0.35 -10.88
C TYR A 145 0.68 1.10 -11.07
N SER A 146 0.20 1.18 -12.32
CA SER A 146 -1.11 1.75 -12.62
C SER A 146 -2.22 0.89 -12.03
N ILE A 147 -2.20 -0.43 -12.28
CA ILE A 147 -3.22 -1.35 -11.74
C ILE A 147 -3.19 -1.36 -10.21
N GLY A 148 -2.02 -1.41 -9.59
CA GLY A 148 -1.87 -1.39 -8.14
C GLY A 148 -2.46 -0.13 -7.50
N ASP A 149 -2.24 1.03 -8.10
CA ASP A 149 -2.85 2.30 -7.66
C ASP A 149 -4.36 2.32 -7.87
N TRP A 150 -4.85 1.85 -9.02
CA TRP A 150 -6.28 1.74 -9.27
C TRP A 150 -6.98 0.85 -8.22
N ILE A 151 -6.37 -0.28 -7.88
CA ILE A 151 -6.85 -1.17 -6.82
C ILE A 151 -6.85 -0.44 -5.47
N ALA A 152 -5.79 0.30 -5.13
CA ALA A 152 -5.73 1.09 -3.90
C ALA A 152 -6.89 2.09 -3.80
N GLN A 153 -7.18 2.79 -4.89
CA GLN A 153 -8.31 3.73 -4.96
C GLN A 153 -9.67 3.05 -4.79
N CYS A 154 -9.82 1.82 -5.29
CA CYS A 154 -11.02 1.03 -5.06
C CYS A 154 -11.15 0.61 -3.58
N TYR A 155 -10.05 0.25 -2.93
CA TYR A 155 -10.02 -0.06 -1.49
C TYR A 155 -10.34 1.15 -0.61
N GLU A 156 -10.00 2.36 -1.04
CA GLU A 156 -10.39 3.63 -0.40
C GLU A 156 -11.89 3.94 -0.56
N GLY A 157 -12.64 3.12 -1.30
CA GLY A 157 -14.07 3.26 -1.50
C GLY A 157 -14.46 4.14 -2.70
N LYS A 158 -13.51 4.53 -3.56
CA LYS A 158 -13.84 5.26 -4.79
C LYS A 158 -14.56 4.33 -5.79
N PRO A 159 -15.58 4.80 -6.51
CA PRO A 159 -16.22 4.02 -7.57
C PRO A 159 -15.22 3.63 -8.66
N LEU A 160 -15.43 2.48 -9.31
CA LEU A 160 -14.49 1.89 -10.29
C LEU A 160 -14.08 2.83 -11.43
N PHE A 161 -14.95 3.76 -11.82
CA PHE A 161 -14.74 4.71 -12.92
C PHE A 161 -14.47 6.15 -12.45
N GLU A 162 -14.61 6.43 -11.15
CA GLU A 162 -14.42 7.76 -10.54
C GLU A 162 -13.15 7.77 -9.69
N PHE A 163 -12.03 7.42 -10.31
CA PHE A 163 -10.71 7.43 -9.69
C PHE A 163 -9.90 8.66 -10.11
N ASP A 164 -8.93 9.03 -9.27
CA ASP A 164 -7.95 10.07 -9.55
C ASP A 164 -6.97 9.57 -10.63
N ARG A 165 -7.17 10.08 -11.85
CA ARG A 165 -6.34 9.77 -13.02
C ARG A 165 -4.93 10.34 -12.91
N ALA A 166 -4.75 11.47 -12.23
CA ALA A 166 -3.43 12.07 -12.05
C ALA A 166 -2.59 11.26 -11.07
N ARG A 167 -3.19 10.76 -9.98
CA ARG A 167 -2.57 9.78 -9.07
C ARG A 167 -2.19 8.50 -9.81
N LEU A 168 -3.12 7.93 -10.57
CA LEU A 168 -2.88 6.73 -11.39
C LEU A 168 -1.70 6.93 -12.34
N PHE A 169 -1.72 8.03 -13.10
CA PHE A 169 -0.68 8.38 -14.06
C PHE A 169 0.69 8.55 -13.40
N ARG A 170 0.76 9.22 -12.24
CA ARG A 170 2.02 9.36 -11.50
C ARG A 170 2.57 8.02 -11.03
N SER A 171 1.73 7.13 -10.50
CA SER A 171 2.14 5.78 -10.12
C SER A 171 2.67 5.01 -11.33
N GLY A 172 1.90 4.97 -12.42
CA GLY A 172 2.30 4.33 -13.67
C GLY A 172 3.59 4.88 -14.26
N LEU A 173 3.79 6.21 -14.19
CA LEU A 173 5.02 6.86 -14.64
C LEU A 173 6.23 6.45 -13.81
N VAL A 174 6.10 6.33 -12.48
CA VAL A 174 7.16 5.83 -11.59
C VAL A 174 7.50 4.38 -11.92
N GLY A 175 6.49 3.53 -12.10
CA GLY A 175 6.68 2.13 -12.52
C GLY A 175 7.40 2.02 -13.86
N PHE A 176 6.95 2.82 -14.84
CA PHE A 176 7.48 2.80 -16.20
C PHE A 176 8.91 3.31 -16.27
N THR A 177 9.18 4.48 -15.70
CA THR A 177 10.47 5.15 -15.87
C THR A 177 11.55 4.62 -14.93
N LEU A 178 11.19 4.34 -13.67
CA LEU A 178 12.14 4.05 -12.61
C LEU A 178 12.15 2.58 -12.23
N HIS A 179 11.02 2.01 -11.82
CA HIS A 179 11.00 0.63 -11.31
C HIS A 179 11.53 -0.35 -12.38
N GLY A 180 10.95 -0.33 -13.58
CA GLY A 180 11.31 -1.28 -14.61
C GLY A 180 12.78 -1.16 -15.09
N SER A 181 13.29 0.06 -15.20
CA SER A 181 14.66 0.31 -15.67
C SER A 181 15.70 0.06 -14.57
N LEU A 182 15.48 0.57 -13.36
CA LEU A 182 16.41 0.42 -12.24
C LEU A 182 16.47 -1.03 -11.77
N SER A 183 15.34 -1.72 -11.68
CA SER A 183 15.31 -3.15 -11.31
C SER A 183 16.03 -4.02 -12.35
N HIS A 184 15.96 -3.68 -13.63
CA HIS A 184 16.73 -4.38 -14.68
C HIS A 184 18.24 -4.34 -14.42
N TYR A 185 18.79 -3.15 -14.18
CA TYR A 185 20.22 -3.00 -13.89
C TYR A 185 20.60 -3.53 -12.51
N TYR A 186 19.71 -3.40 -11.53
CA TYR A 186 19.91 -3.95 -10.20
C TYR A 186 20.11 -5.47 -10.23
N TYR A 187 19.29 -6.21 -10.98
CA TYR A 187 19.48 -7.67 -11.07
C TYR A 187 20.81 -8.04 -11.72
N GLN A 188 21.27 -7.29 -12.72
CA GLN A 188 22.61 -7.49 -13.30
C GLN A 188 23.72 -7.19 -12.30
N LEU A 189 23.59 -6.09 -11.55
CA LEU A 189 24.52 -5.72 -10.49
C LEU A 189 24.57 -6.80 -9.40
N CYS A 190 23.42 -7.34 -9.00
CA CYS A 190 23.32 -8.40 -8.01
C CYS A 190 24.05 -9.68 -8.49
N GLU A 191 23.91 -10.05 -9.76
CA GLU A 191 24.69 -11.17 -10.33
C GLU A 191 26.20 -10.88 -10.39
N ALA A 192 26.59 -9.62 -10.64
CA ALA A 192 28.00 -9.23 -10.63
C ALA A 192 28.63 -9.24 -9.21
N ILE A 193 27.87 -8.85 -8.19
CA ILE A 193 28.31 -8.86 -6.78
C ILE A 193 28.36 -10.30 -6.23
N PHE A 194 27.43 -11.14 -6.65
CA PHE A 194 27.30 -12.53 -6.19
C PHE A 194 27.44 -13.51 -7.37
N PRO A 195 28.66 -13.71 -7.90
CA PRO A 195 28.90 -14.45 -9.14
C PRO A 195 28.76 -15.99 -9.01
N PHE A 196 28.44 -16.48 -7.82
CA PHE A 196 28.32 -17.90 -7.53
C PHE A 196 26.88 -18.39 -7.72
N GLN A 197 26.70 -19.58 -8.30
CA GLN A 197 25.39 -20.22 -8.48
C GLN A 197 24.97 -21.16 -7.34
N GLU A 198 25.70 -21.16 -6.23
CA GLU A 198 25.43 -22.06 -5.10
C GLU A 198 24.17 -21.66 -4.32
N TRP A 199 23.45 -22.64 -3.78
CA TRP A 199 22.18 -22.41 -3.06
C TRP A 199 22.33 -21.46 -1.85
N TRP A 200 23.50 -21.45 -1.20
CA TRP A 200 23.77 -20.61 -0.03
C TRP A 200 23.92 -19.12 -0.37
N ILE A 201 24.04 -18.78 -1.65
CA ILE A 201 24.08 -17.39 -2.14
C ILE A 201 22.70 -16.76 -2.13
N VAL A 202 21.64 -17.56 -2.31
CA VAL A 202 20.25 -17.09 -2.33
C VAL A 202 19.92 -16.26 -1.08
N PRO A 203 20.13 -16.74 0.16
CA PRO A 203 19.87 -15.92 1.34
C PRO A 203 20.75 -14.66 1.41
N ALA A 204 21.99 -14.70 0.91
CA ALA A 204 22.84 -13.51 0.85
C ALA A 204 22.28 -12.44 -0.12
N LYS A 205 21.82 -12.86 -1.30
CA LYS A 205 21.12 -11.98 -2.26
C LYS A 205 19.84 -11.40 -1.66
N VAL A 206 19.05 -12.20 -0.95
CA VAL A 206 17.85 -11.73 -0.23
C VAL A 206 18.21 -10.68 0.84
N VAL A 207 19.23 -10.93 1.67
CA VAL A 207 19.64 -9.96 2.70
C VAL A 207 20.12 -8.66 2.06
N PHE A 208 20.91 -8.73 0.99
CA PHE A 208 21.37 -7.54 0.26
C PHE A 208 20.20 -6.75 -0.32
N ASP A 209 19.25 -7.44 -0.95
CA ASP A 209 18.05 -6.84 -1.50
C ASP A 209 17.23 -6.12 -0.42
N GLN A 210 16.94 -6.82 0.67
CA GLN A 210 16.08 -6.33 1.73
C GLN A 210 16.70 -5.22 2.59
N THR A 211 18.01 -4.99 2.46
CA THR A 211 18.72 -3.95 3.19
C THR A 211 19.08 -2.80 2.26
N VAL A 212 19.98 -3.02 1.32
CA VAL A 212 20.53 -1.97 0.46
C VAL A 212 19.51 -1.56 -0.59
N TRP A 213 18.99 -2.53 -1.35
CA TRP A 213 18.09 -2.23 -2.45
C TRP A 213 16.75 -1.66 -1.97
N SER A 214 16.13 -2.27 -0.98
CA SER A 214 14.85 -1.80 -0.42
C SER A 214 14.97 -0.38 0.16
N ALA A 215 16.07 -0.05 0.84
CA ALA A 215 16.32 1.30 1.33
C ALA A 215 16.47 2.32 0.19
N VAL A 216 17.24 1.99 -0.85
CA VAL A 216 17.44 2.83 -2.03
C VAL A 216 16.13 3.02 -2.79
N TRP A 217 15.43 1.94 -3.11
CA TRP A 217 14.19 1.98 -3.88
C TRP A 217 13.09 2.76 -3.16
N ASN A 218 12.84 2.48 -1.87
CA ASN A 218 11.84 3.22 -1.09
C ASN A 218 12.16 4.72 -1.06
N SER A 219 13.45 5.09 -0.94
CA SER A 219 13.87 6.50 -0.94
C SER A 219 13.60 7.16 -2.29
N ILE A 220 13.96 6.50 -3.40
CA ILE A 220 13.71 6.99 -4.76
C ILE A 220 12.21 7.16 -4.99
N TYR A 221 11.40 6.15 -4.65
CA TYR A 221 9.96 6.16 -4.84
C TYR A 221 9.32 7.39 -4.17
N TYR A 222 9.61 7.63 -2.89
CA TYR A 222 9.02 8.76 -2.16
C TYR A 222 9.49 10.12 -2.67
N VAL A 223 10.79 10.25 -2.96
CA VAL A 223 11.33 11.51 -3.49
C VAL A 223 10.66 11.85 -4.82
N VAL A 224 10.60 10.89 -5.74
CA VAL A 224 10.03 11.12 -7.06
C VAL A 224 8.52 11.33 -6.99
N LEU A 225 7.82 10.55 -6.19
CA LEU A 225 6.38 10.71 -6.01
C LEU A 225 6.03 12.09 -5.42
N GLY A 226 6.79 12.55 -4.43
CA GLY A 226 6.63 13.88 -3.85
C GLY A 226 6.91 15.00 -4.86
N LEU A 227 7.94 14.85 -5.70
CA LEU A 227 8.23 15.79 -6.80
C LEU A 227 7.10 15.82 -7.83
N LEU A 228 6.54 14.66 -8.19
CA LEU A 228 5.40 14.54 -9.11
C LEU A 228 4.09 15.08 -8.49
N ARG A 229 4.02 15.19 -7.17
CA ARG A 229 2.94 15.90 -6.44
C ARG A 229 3.20 17.40 -6.30
N LEU A 230 4.34 17.90 -6.79
CA LEU A 230 4.78 19.29 -6.65
C LEU A 230 4.92 19.73 -5.18
N GLU A 231 5.30 18.80 -4.30
CA GLU A 231 5.56 19.09 -2.89
C GLU A 231 6.93 19.77 -2.69
N SER A 232 7.09 20.54 -1.61
CA SER A 232 8.38 21.15 -1.27
C SER A 232 9.38 20.09 -0.82
N LEU A 233 10.68 20.32 -1.07
CA LEU A 233 11.74 19.39 -0.66
C LEU A 233 11.75 19.10 0.85
N SER A 234 11.36 20.09 1.66
CA SER A 234 11.22 19.93 3.11
C SER A 234 10.12 18.92 3.47
N ASN A 235 8.97 18.99 2.80
CA ASN A 235 7.85 18.08 3.02
C ASN A 235 8.21 16.66 2.57
N ILE A 236 8.85 16.52 1.41
CA ILE A 236 9.32 15.25 0.87
C ILE A 236 10.31 14.59 1.85
N TYR A 237 11.28 15.34 2.35
CA TYR A 237 12.26 14.84 3.32
C TYR A 237 11.59 14.44 4.65
N GLY A 238 10.66 15.26 5.14
CA GLY A 238 9.89 14.96 6.35
C GLY A 238 9.06 13.69 6.20
N GLU A 239 8.41 13.51 5.04
CA GLU A 239 7.65 12.31 4.72
C GLU A 239 8.56 11.09 4.67
N LEU A 240 9.65 11.13 3.90
CA LEU A 240 10.62 10.05 3.79
C LEU A 240 11.12 9.63 5.16
N LYS A 241 11.57 10.59 5.99
CA LYS A 241 12.09 10.30 7.34
C LYS A 241 11.07 9.58 8.22
N SER A 242 9.79 9.92 8.10
CA SER A 242 8.74 9.35 8.93
C SER A 242 8.14 8.06 8.36
N THR A 243 8.24 7.78 7.06
CA THR A 243 7.78 6.51 6.45
C THR A 243 8.89 5.48 6.24
N PHE A 244 10.17 5.87 6.22
CA PHE A 244 11.29 5.00 5.86
C PHE A 244 11.31 3.68 6.65
N TRP A 245 11.36 3.75 7.98
CA TRP A 245 11.39 2.56 8.83
C TRP A 245 10.07 1.78 8.83
N PRO A 246 8.89 2.42 8.96
CA PRO A 246 7.61 1.73 8.82
C PRO A 246 7.51 0.90 7.55
N LEU A 247 7.93 1.44 6.41
CA LEU A 247 7.86 0.72 5.14
C LEU A 247 8.91 -0.35 4.99
N LEU A 248 10.15 -0.09 5.42
CA LEU A 248 11.20 -1.10 5.38
C LEU A 248 10.80 -2.34 6.19
N THR A 249 10.26 -2.12 7.40
CA THR A 249 9.78 -3.20 8.27
C THR A 249 8.50 -3.86 7.77
N ALA A 250 7.62 -3.14 7.06
CA ALA A 250 6.49 -3.73 6.38
C ALA A 250 6.95 -4.61 5.21
N GLY A 251 7.92 -4.14 4.43
CA GLY A 251 8.53 -4.86 3.32
C GLY A 251 9.16 -6.17 3.76
N TRP A 252 9.88 -6.18 4.89
CA TRP A 252 10.47 -7.40 5.48
C TRP A 252 9.45 -8.49 5.84
N LYS A 253 8.15 -8.19 5.90
CA LYS A 253 7.11 -9.21 6.13
C LYS A 253 6.67 -9.92 4.86
N LEU A 254 6.91 -9.31 3.70
CA LEU A 254 6.45 -9.79 2.39
C LEU A 254 7.64 -10.27 1.55
N TRP A 255 8.59 -9.38 1.35
CA TRP A 255 9.61 -9.49 0.32
C TRP A 255 10.66 -10.60 0.56
N PRO A 256 11.10 -10.94 1.78
CA PRO A 256 12.05 -12.04 1.95
C PRO A 256 11.52 -13.36 1.36
N PHE A 257 10.23 -13.65 1.50
CA PHE A 257 9.61 -14.86 0.95
C PHE A 257 9.53 -14.82 -0.58
N ALA A 258 9.14 -13.66 -1.14
CA ALA A 258 9.12 -13.46 -2.58
C ALA A 258 10.52 -13.58 -3.19
N HIS A 259 11.54 -13.00 -2.55
CA HIS A 259 12.92 -13.00 -3.06
C HIS A 259 13.64 -14.34 -2.89
N LEU A 260 13.25 -15.18 -1.92
CA LEU A 260 13.71 -16.57 -1.90
C LEU A 260 13.32 -17.30 -3.19
N ILE A 261 12.13 -17.05 -3.72
CA ILE A 261 11.69 -17.59 -5.02
C ILE A 261 12.42 -16.87 -6.16
N THR A 262 12.48 -15.53 -6.13
CA THR A 262 13.14 -14.71 -7.17
C THR A 262 14.58 -15.15 -7.42
N TYR A 263 15.38 -15.32 -6.36
CA TYR A 263 16.80 -15.67 -6.47
C TYR A 263 17.05 -17.17 -6.49
N GLY A 264 16.15 -17.99 -5.95
CA GLY A 264 16.31 -19.44 -5.90
C GLY A 264 15.86 -20.17 -7.16
N VAL A 265 14.81 -19.69 -7.83
CA VAL A 265 14.14 -20.44 -8.91
C VAL A 265 14.04 -19.63 -10.21
N ILE A 266 13.88 -18.31 -10.14
CA ILE A 266 13.55 -17.50 -11.32
C ILE A 266 14.84 -17.09 -12.09
N PRO A 267 14.92 -17.39 -13.41
CA PRO A 267 16.02 -16.92 -14.26
C PRO A 267 16.12 -15.39 -14.26
N VAL A 268 17.34 -14.84 -14.34
CA VAL A 268 17.61 -13.40 -14.17
C VAL A 268 16.81 -12.52 -15.12
N GLU A 269 16.56 -13.01 -16.34
CA GLU A 269 15.78 -12.33 -17.36
C GLU A 269 14.33 -12.13 -16.91
N GLN A 270 13.77 -13.13 -16.21
CA GLN A 270 12.37 -13.27 -15.82
C GLN A 270 12.06 -12.75 -14.41
N ARG A 271 13.08 -12.47 -13.60
CA ARG A 271 12.91 -12.05 -12.20
C ARG A 271 12.02 -10.84 -12.03
N LEU A 272 12.14 -9.85 -12.92
CA LEU A 272 11.33 -8.64 -12.81
C LEU A 272 9.86 -8.92 -13.09
N LEU A 273 9.51 -9.80 -14.03
CA LEU A 273 8.10 -10.17 -14.25
C LEU A 273 7.52 -10.84 -13.01
N TRP A 274 8.26 -11.78 -12.41
CA TRP A 274 7.88 -12.42 -11.15
C TRP A 274 7.69 -11.39 -10.02
N VAL A 275 8.67 -10.49 -9.85
CA VAL A 275 8.59 -9.45 -8.83
C VAL A 275 7.44 -8.51 -9.09
N ASP A 276 7.18 -8.12 -10.34
CA ASP A 276 6.04 -7.29 -10.74
C ASP A 276 4.68 -7.91 -10.36
N CYS A 277 4.56 -9.25 -10.37
CA CYS A 277 3.35 -9.92 -9.87
C CYS A 277 3.13 -9.70 -8.36
N VAL A 278 4.20 -9.73 -7.56
CA VAL A 278 4.14 -9.47 -6.11
C VAL A 278 4.02 -7.96 -5.83
N GLU A 279 4.70 -7.17 -6.64
CA GLU A 279 4.76 -5.71 -6.60
C GLU A 279 3.37 -5.10 -6.76
N LEU A 280 2.46 -5.73 -7.51
CA LEU A 280 1.06 -5.30 -7.60
C LEU A 280 0.41 -5.15 -6.22
N ILE A 281 0.64 -6.11 -5.31
CA ILE A 281 0.14 -6.05 -3.93
C ILE A 281 0.86 -4.93 -3.16
N TRP A 282 2.18 -4.82 -3.35
CA TRP A 282 3.00 -3.83 -2.65
C TRP A 282 2.65 -2.40 -3.06
N VAL A 283 2.43 -2.13 -4.35
CA VAL A 283 2.01 -0.82 -4.87
C VAL A 283 0.63 -0.46 -4.36
N THR A 284 -0.30 -1.41 -4.25
CA THR A 284 -1.59 -1.13 -3.60
C THR A 284 -1.39 -0.63 -2.17
N ILE A 285 -0.53 -1.28 -1.39
CA ILE A 285 -0.20 -0.84 -0.01
C ILE A 285 0.46 0.54 -0.03
N LEU A 286 1.52 0.73 -0.82
CA LEU A 286 2.27 1.99 -0.90
C LEU A 286 1.37 3.15 -1.30
N SER A 287 0.52 2.93 -2.30
CA SER A 287 -0.38 3.93 -2.81
C SER A 287 -1.36 4.38 -1.72
N THR A 288 -2.03 3.45 -1.04
CA THR A 288 -2.94 3.78 0.09
C THR A 288 -2.22 4.60 1.17
N TYR A 289 -1.08 4.11 1.68
CA TYR A 289 -0.35 4.78 2.75
C TYR A 289 0.18 6.17 2.36
N SER A 290 0.73 6.29 1.15
CA SER A 290 1.32 7.54 0.67
C SER A 290 0.27 8.61 0.44
N ASN A 291 -0.93 8.23 -0.03
CA ASN A 291 -1.99 9.18 -0.27
C ASN A 291 -2.72 9.61 1.00
N GLU A 292 -3.05 8.69 1.91
CA GLU A 292 -3.64 9.03 3.22
C GLU A 292 -2.79 10.09 3.95
N LYS A 293 -1.46 9.89 3.93
CA LYS A 293 -0.53 10.81 4.57
C LYS A 293 -0.42 12.16 3.85
N SER A 294 -0.55 12.18 2.52
CA SER A 294 -0.58 13.44 1.76
C SER A 294 -1.85 14.25 2.04
N GLU A 295 -3.01 13.59 2.14
CA GLU A 295 -4.29 14.23 2.43
C GLU A 295 -4.33 14.82 3.84
N ALA A 296 -3.82 14.08 4.83
CA ALA A 296 -3.69 14.58 6.20
C ALA A 296 -2.88 15.89 6.27
N ARG A 297 -1.74 15.96 5.57
CA ARG A 297 -0.91 17.18 5.53
C ARG A 297 -1.63 18.37 4.89
N ILE A 298 -2.39 18.13 3.82
CA ILE A 298 -3.16 19.18 3.14
C ILE A 298 -4.26 19.72 4.08
N SER A 299 -4.93 18.83 4.81
CA SER A 299 -5.93 19.21 5.81
C SER A 299 -5.32 20.04 6.95
N ASP A 300 -4.18 19.60 7.49
CA ASP A 300 -3.49 20.29 8.59
C ASP A 300 -3.05 21.70 8.16
N ALA A 301 -2.44 21.85 6.98
CA ALA A 301 -2.03 23.15 6.44
C ALA A 301 -3.22 24.10 6.19
N ALA A 302 -4.36 23.58 5.74
CA ALA A 302 -5.57 24.37 5.57
C ALA A 302 -6.15 24.84 6.92
N SER A 303 -6.06 24.02 7.96
CA SER A 303 -6.50 24.37 9.31
C SER A 303 -5.62 25.45 9.96
N GLU A 304 -4.30 25.35 9.79
CA GLU A 304 -3.35 26.37 10.25
C GLU A 304 -3.60 27.71 9.57
N THR A 305 -3.81 27.70 8.25
CA THR A 305 -4.11 28.92 7.48
C THR A 305 -5.38 29.60 8.00
N ARG A 306 -6.46 28.84 8.24
CA ARG A 306 -7.73 29.40 8.79
C ARG A 306 -7.57 29.93 10.21
N SER A 307 -6.76 29.30 11.03
CA SER A 307 -6.50 29.76 12.40
C SER A 307 -5.67 31.05 12.45
N SER A 308 -4.75 31.22 11.50
CA SER A 308 -3.94 32.42 11.38
C SER A 308 -4.75 33.62 10.88
N SER A 309 -5.66 33.41 9.91
CA SER A 309 -6.54 34.46 9.39
C SER A 309 -7.61 34.89 10.40
N SER A 310 -8.17 33.96 11.20
CA SER A 310 -9.12 34.31 12.27
C SER A 310 -8.47 35.08 13.42
N SER A 311 -7.19 34.79 13.71
CA SER A 311 -6.40 35.49 14.72
C SER A 311 -5.97 36.90 14.29
N GLN A 312 -5.92 37.17 12.98
CA GLN A 312 -5.69 38.52 12.44
C GLN A 312 -6.97 39.36 12.45
N ASN A 313 -8.11 38.79 12.03
CA ASN A 313 -9.40 39.48 12.05
C ASN A 313 -9.97 39.78 13.46
N SER A 314 -9.44 39.15 14.51
CA SER A 314 -9.85 39.41 15.90
C SER A 314 -8.97 40.45 16.61
N LYS A 315 -7.98 41.00 15.91
CA LYS A 315 -7.06 42.04 16.42
C LYS A 315 -7.23 43.41 15.73
N GLU A 316 -8.14 43.53 14.76
CA GLU A 316 -8.67 44.80 14.25
C GLU A 316 -10.02 45.13 14.91
#